data_AF-A0A2R7UQ50-F1
#
_entry.id   AF-A0A2R7UQ50-F1
#
_cell.length_a   1.000
_cell.length_b   1.000
_cell.length_c   1.000
_cell.angle_alpha   90.00
_cell.angle_beta   90.00
_cell.angle_gamma   90.00
#
_symmetry.space_group_name_H-M   'P 1'
#
loop_
_entity.id
_entity.type
_entity.pdbx_description
1 polymer ?
#
loop_
_entity_poly.entity_id
_entity_poly.type
_entity_poly.pdbx_seq_one_letter_code
_entity_poly.pdbx_strand_id
1 'polypeptide(L)'
;ANAVWQISEALNDTSHWDFTRLMAIREANEAQIAEGADDNRFPVYPQRMVADIRRVLPSEGIVALDNGIYKIWFARNYKAHKPNTVLLDNALATMGAGLPSAMAAHLVHPDRPVISVCGDGGFMMNSQELETAVRLGMHITVVILRDDGYGMIRWKQANMG
;
A
#
# COMPACT_ATOMS: atom_id res chain seq x y z
N ALA A 1 5.20 21.34 5.08
CA ALA A 1 6.59 20.84 5.13
C ALA A 1 7.56 21.72 5.94
N ASN A 2 7.20 22.94 6.36
CA ASN A 2 8.16 23.84 7.04
C ASN A 2 8.38 23.54 8.54
N ALA A 3 7.32 23.22 9.29
CA ALA A 3 7.41 23.10 10.75
C ALA A 3 8.32 21.97 11.27
N VAL A 4 8.25 20.76 10.68
CA VAL A 4 9.11 19.63 11.11
C VAL A 4 10.59 19.91 10.82
N TRP A 5 10.87 20.53 9.67
CA TRP A 5 12.23 20.94 9.32
C TRP A 5 12.75 22.02 10.28
N GLN A 6 11.96 23.06 10.54
CA GLN A 6 12.30 24.11 11.51
C GLN A 6 12.53 23.57 12.92
N ILE A 7 11.69 22.63 13.37
CA ILE A 7 11.88 21.94 14.65
C ILE A 7 13.19 21.18 14.65
N SER A 8 13.52 20.49 13.56
CA SER A 8 14.78 19.72 13.45
C SER A 8 16.01 20.64 13.52
N GLU A 9 15.99 21.77 12.82
CA GLU A 9 17.08 22.77 12.85
C GLU A 9 17.21 23.46 14.22
N ALA A 10 16.12 23.58 14.97
CA ALA A 10 16.14 24.21 16.29
C ALA A 10 16.68 23.30 17.41
N LEU A 11 16.81 21.99 17.16
CA LEU A 11 17.30 21.01 18.13
C LEU A 11 18.84 20.96 18.09
N ASN A 12 19.47 21.74 18.97
CA ASN A 12 20.93 21.93 18.97
C ASN A 12 21.73 20.97 19.88
N ASP A 13 21.11 20.40 20.91
CA ASP A 13 21.74 19.40 21.80
C ASP A 13 20.86 18.15 21.90
N THR A 14 21.36 17.07 21.32
CA THR A 14 20.70 15.76 21.24
C THR A 14 21.51 14.68 21.96
N SER A 15 22.57 15.05 22.67
CA SER A 15 23.53 14.12 23.30
C SER A 15 22.91 13.24 24.38
N HIS A 16 21.81 13.70 25.00
CA HIS A 16 21.06 12.99 26.04
C HIS A 16 19.95 12.08 25.49
N TRP A 17 19.77 12.01 24.18
CA TRP A 17 18.72 11.20 23.57
C TRP A 17 19.05 9.71 23.66
N ASP A 18 18.22 8.97 24.39
CA ASP A 18 18.27 7.52 24.44
C ASP A 18 17.27 6.91 23.44
N PHE A 19 17.80 6.37 22.35
CA PHE A 19 17.02 5.68 21.33
C PHE A 19 16.87 4.18 21.58
N THR A 20 17.42 3.63 22.66
CA THR A 20 17.44 2.18 22.93
C THR A 20 16.05 1.56 22.83
N ARG A 21 15.06 2.16 23.51
CA ARG A 21 13.66 1.70 23.45
C ARG A 21 13.06 1.82 22.04
N LEU A 22 13.33 2.92 21.34
CA LEU A 22 12.80 3.14 19.98
C LEU A 22 13.38 2.14 18.98
N MET A 23 14.68 1.84 19.10
CA MET A 23 15.34 0.82 18.29
C MET A 23 14.81 -0.58 18.60
N ALA A 24 14.59 -0.93 19.86
CA ALA A 24 13.96 -2.20 20.23
C ALA A 24 12.54 -2.35 19.65
N ILE A 25 11.73 -1.29 19.68
CA ILE A 25 10.39 -1.27 19.06
C ILE A 25 10.51 -1.45 17.54
N ARG A 26 11.47 -0.77 16.91
CA ARG A 26 11.71 -0.89 15.47
C ARG A 26 12.12 -2.32 15.09
N GLU A 27 13.03 -2.93 15.81
CA GLU A 27 13.46 -4.32 15.57
C GLU A 27 12.30 -5.30 15.73
N ALA A 28 11.49 -5.16 16.79
CA ALA A 28 10.32 -5.99 17.00
C ALA A 28 9.29 -5.82 15.85
N ASN A 29 9.09 -4.59 15.36
CA ASN A 29 8.22 -4.32 14.22
C ASN A 29 8.78 -4.95 12.93
N GLU A 30 10.08 -4.78 12.65
CA GLU A 30 10.72 -5.39 11.48
C GLU A 30 10.62 -6.93 11.51
N ALA A 31 10.77 -7.55 12.68
CA ALA A 31 10.55 -8.99 12.87
C ALA A 31 9.09 -9.39 12.59
N GLN A 32 8.12 -8.64 13.12
CA GLN A 32 6.69 -8.89 12.89
C GLN A 32 6.30 -8.73 11.40
N ILE A 33 6.90 -7.78 10.68
CA ILE A 33 6.67 -7.61 9.24
C ILE A 33 7.15 -8.84 8.46
N ALA A 34 8.26 -9.45 8.88
CA ALA A 34 8.83 -10.64 8.24
C ALA A 34 7.98 -11.91 8.47
N GLU A 35 7.13 -11.95 9.50
CA GLU A 35 6.27 -13.09 9.78
C GLU A 35 5.29 -13.38 8.63
N GLY A 36 5.42 -14.57 8.03
CA GLY A 36 4.60 -15.01 6.91
C GLY A 36 4.93 -14.36 5.57
N ALA A 37 6.03 -13.59 5.49
CA ALA A 37 6.48 -12.95 4.25
C ALA A 37 6.91 -13.94 3.16
N ASP A 38 7.30 -15.17 3.53
CA ASP A 38 7.69 -16.25 2.60
C ASP A 38 6.74 -17.46 2.66
N ASP A 39 5.55 -17.28 3.22
CA ASP A 39 4.56 -18.35 3.30
C ASP A 39 4.07 -18.76 1.91
N ASN A 40 4.21 -20.04 1.55
CA ASN A 40 3.88 -20.56 0.22
C ASN A 40 2.47 -21.17 0.11
N ARG A 41 1.61 -21.00 1.13
CA ARG A 41 0.24 -21.56 1.10
C ARG A 41 -0.62 -20.95 0.00
N PHE A 42 -1.67 -21.69 -0.38
CA PHE A 42 -2.72 -21.23 -1.27
C PHE A 42 -4.10 -21.44 -0.61
N PRO A 43 -5.06 -20.48 -0.69
CA PRO A 43 -4.94 -19.14 -1.29
C PRO A 43 -3.80 -18.30 -0.70
N VAL A 44 -3.25 -17.38 -1.52
CA VAL A 44 -2.03 -16.63 -1.18
C VAL A 44 -2.18 -15.93 0.17
N TYR A 45 -1.19 -16.09 1.05
CA TYR A 45 -1.20 -15.46 2.35
C TYR A 45 -1.04 -13.93 2.21
N PRO A 46 -1.84 -13.10 2.91
CA PRO A 46 -1.79 -11.65 2.69
C PRO A 46 -0.43 -11.00 2.98
N GLN A 47 0.29 -11.40 4.06
CA GLN A 47 1.64 -10.88 4.31
C GLN A 47 2.61 -11.24 3.16
N ARG A 48 2.55 -12.48 2.66
CA ARG A 48 3.35 -12.93 1.51
C ARG A 48 3.11 -12.04 0.29
N MET A 49 1.84 -11.80 -0.05
CA MET A 49 1.49 -10.93 -1.17
C MET A 49 2.09 -9.52 -1.03
N VAL A 50 1.99 -8.90 0.15
CA VAL A 50 2.56 -7.58 0.40
C VAL A 50 4.08 -7.60 0.27
N ALA A 51 4.74 -8.63 0.81
CA ALA A 51 6.18 -8.82 0.72
C ALA A 51 6.66 -8.99 -0.73
N ASP A 52 5.96 -9.79 -1.53
CA ASP A 52 6.28 -10.00 -2.95
C ASP A 52 6.19 -8.70 -3.74
N ILE A 53 5.10 -7.93 -3.57
CA ILE A 53 4.92 -6.64 -4.26
C ILE A 53 6.02 -5.65 -3.85
N ARG A 54 6.38 -5.59 -2.57
CA ARG A 54 7.47 -4.73 -2.09
C ARG A 54 8.84 -5.16 -2.63
N ARG A 55 9.08 -6.47 -2.78
CA ARG A 55 10.34 -7.02 -3.30
C ARG A 55 10.56 -6.67 -4.78
N VAL A 56 9.50 -6.67 -5.58
CA VAL A 56 9.59 -6.38 -7.03
C VAL A 56 9.58 -4.89 -7.36
N LEU A 57 8.94 -4.06 -6.53
CA LEU A 57 8.97 -2.61 -6.75
C LEU A 57 10.32 -2.02 -6.33
N PRO A 58 10.89 -1.08 -7.10
CA PRO A 58 12.01 -0.27 -6.62
C PRO A 58 11.54 0.73 -5.55
N SER A 59 12.48 1.33 -4.80
CA SER A 59 12.16 2.27 -3.71
C SER A 59 11.34 3.49 -4.16
N GLU A 60 11.53 3.93 -5.41
CA GLU A 60 10.76 5.03 -6.03
C GLU A 60 9.45 4.54 -6.68
N GLY A 61 9.22 3.23 -6.77
CA GLY A 61 8.00 2.69 -7.37
C GLY A 61 6.76 3.05 -6.55
N ILE A 62 5.64 3.24 -7.24
CA ILE A 62 4.37 3.68 -6.63
C ILE A 62 3.41 2.51 -6.56
N VAL A 63 2.84 2.27 -5.39
CA VAL A 63 1.69 1.38 -5.21
C VAL A 63 0.45 2.22 -4.91
N ALA A 64 -0.59 2.06 -5.70
CA ALA A 64 -1.90 2.65 -5.48
C ALA A 64 -2.87 1.55 -5.00
N LEU A 65 -3.48 1.78 -3.84
CA LEU A 65 -4.36 0.82 -3.20
C LEU A 65 -5.81 1.26 -3.40
N ASP A 66 -6.62 0.32 -3.83
CA ASP A 66 -8.07 0.41 -3.68
C ASP A 66 -8.47 0.03 -2.23
N ASN A 67 -9.76 0.11 -1.91
CA ASN A 67 -10.29 -0.16 -0.59
C ASN A 67 -10.86 -1.58 -0.47
N GLY A 68 -10.39 -2.30 0.54
CA GLY A 68 -10.80 -3.67 0.85
C GLY A 68 -10.02 -4.19 2.05
N ILE A 69 -10.30 -5.43 2.49
CA ILE A 69 -9.65 -6.00 3.68
C ILE A 69 -8.13 -6.09 3.54
N TYR A 70 -7.64 -6.29 2.31
CA TYR A 70 -6.21 -6.41 2.01
C TYR A 70 -5.41 -5.15 2.32
N LYS A 71 -6.04 -3.97 2.28
CA LYS A 71 -5.43 -2.68 2.61
C LYS A 71 -4.83 -2.67 4.01
N ILE A 72 -5.43 -3.41 4.97
CA ILE A 72 -4.91 -3.52 6.34
C ILE A 72 -3.51 -4.15 6.34
N TRP A 73 -3.29 -5.16 5.50
CA TRP A 73 -1.98 -5.81 5.37
C TRP A 73 -0.96 -4.90 4.72
N PHE A 74 -1.35 -4.10 3.73
CA PHE A 74 -0.44 -3.07 3.18
C PHE A 74 -0.08 -2.02 4.23
N ALA A 75 -1.05 -1.50 4.96
CA ALA A 75 -0.81 -0.49 6.00
C ALA A 75 0.11 -1.00 7.13
N ARG A 76 0.08 -2.31 7.41
CA ARG A 76 0.88 -2.96 8.45
C ARG A 76 2.26 -3.44 7.97
N ASN A 77 2.35 -4.01 6.76
CA ASN A 77 3.51 -4.77 6.32
C ASN A 77 4.29 -4.11 5.16
N TYR A 78 3.71 -3.14 4.44
CA TYR A 78 4.41 -2.53 3.30
C TYR A 78 5.37 -1.43 3.75
N LYS A 79 6.68 -1.68 3.63
CA LYS A 79 7.72 -0.71 3.99
C LYS A 79 7.88 0.36 2.90
N ALA A 80 7.30 1.55 3.10
CA ALA A 80 7.53 2.67 2.20
C ALA A 80 8.96 3.21 2.38
N HIS A 81 9.77 3.17 1.32
CA HIS A 81 11.15 3.69 1.36
C HIS A 81 11.23 5.20 1.05
N LYS A 82 10.18 5.75 0.43
CA LYS A 82 10.14 7.13 -0.06
C LYS A 82 8.75 7.75 0.15
N PRO A 83 8.66 9.07 0.36
CA PRO A 83 7.38 9.77 0.45
C PRO A 83 6.55 9.57 -0.83
N ASN A 84 5.21 9.60 -0.69
CA ASN A 84 4.28 9.54 -1.82
C ASN A 84 4.46 8.30 -2.74
N THR A 85 4.92 7.17 -2.19
CA THR A 85 5.04 5.89 -2.92
C THR A 85 3.95 4.88 -2.56
N VAL A 86 3.16 5.14 -1.52
CA VAL A 86 2.02 4.33 -1.12
C VAL A 86 0.81 5.25 -1.11
N LEU A 87 -0.04 5.11 -2.14
CA LEU A 87 -1.26 5.89 -2.26
C LEU A 87 -2.39 5.06 -1.67
N LEU A 88 -2.87 5.52 -0.52
CA LEU A 88 -3.88 4.83 0.28
C LEU A 88 -4.93 5.87 0.69
N ASP A 89 -6.15 5.77 0.15
CA ASP A 89 -7.27 6.62 0.58
C ASP A 89 -7.75 6.16 1.96
N ASN A 90 -7.40 6.92 2.99
CA ASN A 90 -7.83 6.66 4.36
C ASN A 90 -8.89 7.62 4.89
N ALA A 91 -9.32 8.58 4.07
CA ALA A 91 -10.28 9.59 4.50
C ALA A 91 -11.71 9.09 4.26
N LEU A 92 -12.05 8.82 3.00
CA LEU A 92 -13.37 8.32 2.62
C LEU A 92 -13.38 6.80 2.45
N ALA A 93 -12.20 6.20 2.25
CA ALA A 93 -12.05 4.77 1.95
C ALA A 93 -12.91 4.35 0.74
N THR A 94 -12.85 5.15 -0.32
CA THR A 94 -13.65 4.99 -1.55
C THR A 94 -13.23 3.75 -2.34
N MET A 95 -14.17 2.83 -2.59
CA MET A 95 -13.93 1.69 -3.48
C MET A 95 -13.84 2.12 -4.95
N GLY A 96 -13.00 1.44 -5.73
CA GLY A 96 -12.72 1.75 -7.13
C GLY A 96 -11.62 2.80 -7.33
N ALA A 97 -11.01 3.32 -6.27
CA ALA A 97 -10.02 4.39 -6.36
C ALA A 97 -8.64 3.92 -6.88
N GLY A 98 -8.32 2.62 -6.78
CA GLY A 98 -6.97 2.12 -7.06
C GLY A 98 -6.50 2.36 -8.49
N LEU A 99 -7.29 1.91 -9.48
CA LEU A 99 -6.92 2.03 -10.90
C LEU A 99 -6.78 3.50 -11.36
N PRO A 100 -7.78 4.40 -11.15
CA PRO A 100 -7.63 5.82 -11.48
C PRO A 100 -6.45 6.48 -10.75
N SER A 101 -6.19 6.11 -9.50
CA SER A 101 -5.03 6.65 -8.74
C SER A 101 -3.70 6.21 -9.34
N ALA A 102 -3.59 4.96 -9.79
CA ALA A 102 -2.40 4.47 -10.48
C ALA A 102 -2.20 5.19 -11.83
N MET A 103 -3.27 5.40 -12.59
CA MET A 103 -3.23 6.15 -13.85
C MET A 103 -2.75 7.59 -13.62
N ALA A 104 -3.30 8.28 -12.63
CA ALA A 104 -2.85 9.63 -12.27
C ALA A 104 -1.39 9.66 -11.82
N ALA A 105 -0.94 8.69 -11.02
CA ALA A 105 0.45 8.58 -10.61
C ALA A 105 1.40 8.40 -11.80
N HIS A 106 1.03 7.58 -12.79
CA HIS A 106 1.80 7.40 -14.01
C HIS A 106 1.84 8.68 -14.87
N LEU A 107 0.72 9.40 -14.99
CA LEU A 107 0.69 10.67 -15.72
C LEU A 107 1.61 11.73 -15.11
N VAL A 108 1.69 11.79 -13.78
CA VAL A 108 2.57 12.73 -13.05
C VAL A 108 4.03 12.25 -13.06
N HIS A 109 4.24 10.93 -13.09
CA HIS A 109 5.54 10.30 -13.01
C HIS A 109 5.71 9.17 -14.05
N PRO A 110 5.87 9.53 -15.35
CA PRO A 110 5.86 8.55 -16.44
C PRO A 110 6.98 7.51 -16.35
N ASP A 111 8.13 7.89 -15.77
CA ASP A 111 9.32 7.03 -15.65
C ASP A 111 9.33 6.12 -14.41
N ARG A 112 8.33 6.26 -13.52
CA ARG A 112 8.26 5.47 -12.28
C ARG A 112 7.35 4.26 -12.49
N PRO A 113 7.75 3.05 -12.06
CA PRO A 113 6.86 1.89 -12.13
C PRO A 113 5.69 2.07 -11.17
N VAL A 114 4.48 1.79 -11.66
CA VAL A 114 3.23 1.94 -10.91
C VAL A 114 2.46 0.64 -10.88
N ILE A 115 2.05 0.22 -9.67
CA ILE A 115 1.17 -0.92 -9.44
C ILE A 115 -0.14 -0.44 -8.80
N SER A 116 -1.27 -0.82 -9.37
CA SER A 116 -2.58 -0.75 -8.72
C SER A 116 -2.88 -2.08 -8.04
N VAL A 117 -3.27 -2.07 -6.77
CA VAL A 117 -3.75 -3.27 -6.06
C VAL A 117 -5.21 -3.08 -5.72
N CYS A 118 -6.05 -3.94 -6.28
CA CYS A 118 -7.49 -3.85 -6.19
C CYS A 118 -8.09 -5.16 -5.65
N GLY A 119 -9.24 -5.06 -4.97
CA GLY A 119 -10.14 -6.20 -4.82
C GLY A 119 -10.95 -6.37 -6.10
N ASP A 120 -11.45 -7.56 -6.37
CA ASP A 120 -12.35 -7.83 -7.50
C ASP A 120 -13.56 -6.88 -7.55
N GLY A 121 -14.27 -6.69 -6.45
CA GLY A 121 -15.42 -5.78 -6.38
C GLY A 121 -15.06 -4.31 -6.57
N GLY A 122 -13.94 -3.86 -5.98
CA GLY A 122 -13.45 -2.49 -6.16
C GLY A 122 -12.98 -2.21 -7.59
N PHE A 123 -12.24 -3.15 -8.17
CA PHE A 123 -11.78 -3.08 -9.55
C PHE A 123 -12.96 -2.94 -10.52
N MET A 124 -14.01 -3.74 -10.35
CA MET A 124 -15.18 -3.70 -11.23
C MET A 124 -15.92 -2.36 -11.21
N MET A 125 -15.82 -1.55 -10.15
CA MET A 125 -16.46 -0.23 -10.10
C MET A 125 -15.92 0.74 -11.15
N ASN A 126 -14.63 0.65 -11.48
CA ASN A 126 -13.95 1.55 -12.42
C ASN A 126 -13.15 0.82 -13.50
N SER A 127 -13.44 -0.46 -13.75
CA SER A 127 -12.72 -1.29 -14.71
C SER A 127 -12.75 -0.75 -16.15
N GLN A 128 -13.77 0.05 -16.49
CA GLN A 128 -13.89 0.74 -17.77
C GLN A 128 -12.69 1.65 -18.09
N GLU A 129 -12.00 2.16 -17.07
CA GLU A 129 -10.82 3.03 -17.27
C GLU A 129 -9.60 2.28 -17.83
N LEU A 130 -9.63 0.94 -17.90
CA LEU A 130 -8.65 0.20 -18.68
C LEU A 130 -8.65 0.60 -20.16
N GLU A 131 -9.80 0.95 -20.73
CA GLU A 131 -9.87 1.52 -22.09
C GLU A 131 -8.99 2.77 -22.18
N THR A 132 -9.17 3.71 -21.24
CA THR A 132 -8.42 4.96 -21.19
C THR A 132 -6.92 4.69 -21.02
N ALA A 133 -6.55 3.79 -20.10
CA ALA A 133 -5.15 3.44 -19.86
C ALA A 133 -4.48 2.87 -21.12
N VAL A 134 -5.18 1.98 -21.85
CA VAL A 134 -4.68 1.41 -23.13
C VAL A 134 -4.61 2.48 -24.22
N ARG A 135 -5.67 3.27 -24.39
CA ARG A 135 -5.72 4.35 -25.39
C ARG A 135 -4.61 5.39 -25.19
N LEU A 136 -4.23 5.64 -23.95
CA LEU A 136 -3.14 6.56 -23.59
C LEU A 136 -1.76 5.87 -23.48
N GLY A 137 -1.65 4.58 -23.76
CA GLY A 137 -0.39 3.84 -23.73
C GLY A 137 0.27 3.78 -22.34
N MET A 138 -0.54 3.76 -21.28
CA MET A 138 -0.03 3.81 -19.91
C MET A 138 0.62 2.50 -19.49
N HIS A 139 1.83 2.59 -18.92
CA HIS A 139 2.57 1.44 -18.40
C HIS A 139 2.25 1.21 -16.90
N ILE A 140 1.05 0.70 -16.62
CA ILE A 140 0.61 0.37 -15.25
C ILE A 140 0.36 -1.14 -15.10
N THR A 141 0.69 -1.70 -13.93
CA THR A 141 0.34 -3.08 -13.58
C THR A 141 -0.86 -3.11 -12.64
N VAL A 142 -1.87 -3.91 -12.92
CA VAL A 142 -3.06 -4.05 -12.05
C VAL A 142 -3.06 -5.45 -11.44
N VAL A 143 -2.99 -5.52 -10.12
CA VAL A 143 -3.11 -6.74 -9.32
C VAL A 143 -4.51 -6.81 -8.75
N ILE A 144 -5.27 -7.83 -9.14
CA ILE A 144 -6.65 -8.05 -8.67
C ILE A 144 -6.66 -9.20 -7.67
N LEU A 145 -7.09 -8.90 -6.46
CA LEU A 145 -7.29 -9.85 -5.37
C LEU A 145 -8.74 -10.31 -5.41
N ARG A 146 -8.92 -11.57 -5.81
CA ARG A 146 -10.23 -12.17 -6.02
C ARG A 146 -10.61 -13.06 -4.84
N ASP A 147 -11.69 -12.71 -4.15
CA ASP A 147 -12.31 -13.53 -3.10
C ASP A 147 -13.80 -13.82 -3.40
N ASP A 148 -14.28 -13.43 -4.58
CA ASP A 148 -15.66 -13.55 -5.05
C ASP A 148 -16.67 -12.85 -4.11
N GLY A 149 -16.25 -11.77 -3.43
CA GLY A 149 -17.16 -11.01 -2.58
C GLY A 149 -16.62 -9.69 -2.03
N TYR A 150 -17.39 -9.10 -1.13
CA TYR A 150 -16.96 -7.93 -0.36
C TYR A 150 -16.40 -8.38 0.98
N GLY A 151 -15.16 -8.90 0.99
CA GLY A 151 -14.56 -9.57 2.16
C GLY A 151 -14.65 -8.79 3.48
N MET A 152 -14.45 -7.46 3.45
CA MET A 152 -14.59 -6.62 4.66
C MET A 152 -16.03 -6.57 5.19
N ILE A 153 -17.02 -6.50 4.30
CA ILE A 153 -18.44 -6.46 4.66
C ILE A 153 -18.87 -7.81 5.21
N ARG A 154 -18.52 -8.89 4.50
CA ARG A 154 -18.80 -10.27 4.91
C ARG A 154 -18.21 -10.59 6.28
N TRP A 155 -16.95 -10.20 6.53
CA TRP A 155 -16.28 -10.41 7.81
C TRP A 155 -16.96 -9.66 8.96
N LYS A 156 -17.34 -8.39 8.75
CA LYS A 156 -18.05 -7.62 9.78
C LYS A 156 -19.41 -8.25 10.09
N GLN A 157 -20.20 -8.59 9.07
CA GLN A 157 -21.53 -9.16 9.25
C GLN A 157 -21.49 -10.54 9.94
N ALA A 158 -20.48 -11.36 9.66
CA ALA A 158 -20.32 -12.67 10.31
C ALA A 158 -20.00 -12.56 11.81
N ASN A 159 -19.40 -11.45 12.25
CA ASN A 159 -18.99 -11.23 13.63
C ASN A 159 -19.94 -10.30 14.40
N MET A 160 -21.14 -10.02 13.86
CA MET A 160 -22.17 -9.20 14.50
C MET A 160 -23.16 -10.01 15.37
N GLY A 161 -22.77 -11.21 15.82
CA GLY A 161 -23.52 -12.06 16.75
C GLY A 161 -22.71 -12.37 18.01
#